data_AF-A0A553ZMZ9-F1
#
_entry.id   AF-A0A553ZMZ9-F1
#
_cell.length_a   1.000
_cell.length_b   1.000
_cell.length_c   1.000
_cell.angle_alpha   90.00
_cell.angle_beta   90.00
_cell.angle_gamma   90.00
#
_symmetry.space_group_name_H-M   'P 1'
#
loop_
_entity.id
_entity.type
_entity.pdbx_description
1 polymer ?
#
loop_
_entity_poly.entity_id
_entity_poly.type
_entity_poly.pdbx_seq_one_letter_code
_entity_poly.pdbx_strand_id
1 'polypeptide(L)'
;MGSLRNPIGPLPSSIYWRRRAVALGIFALLALLVLWVLNWGDGSSRTNTEGKGAAGHGPADAITPGPSSTGPAISQKPGGRDESGGGGSGSGSEGSKGSGGSEDSGKGPIGTGTGGAPVAAGSALPNCTGDGAELTLRSVKDSYRPGTKPEFELTVKNTGGADCKVDLGPKAAVLTITDPSADDPVWASDDCPNGSAAALMKIPAHSTVTRTVTWDRRAGGPGCATPSAASVPPGTYRVEAAVPGLSAVHTEFTLAKD
;
A
#
# COMPACT_ATOMS: atom_id res chain seq x y z
N MET A 1 -6.93 -11.66 47.85
CA MET A 1 -7.50 -10.39 47.34
C MET A 1 -6.62 -9.26 47.85
N GLY A 2 -5.99 -8.47 46.98
CA GLY A 2 -4.99 -7.50 47.41
C GLY A 2 -4.82 -6.31 46.46
N SER A 3 -4.63 -5.14 47.07
CA SER A 3 -4.12 -3.88 46.50
C SER A 3 -4.85 -3.28 45.28
N LEU A 4 -5.99 -2.64 45.55
CA LEU A 4 -6.69 -1.74 44.62
C LEU A 4 -6.20 -0.28 44.72
N ARG A 5 -4.93 -0.06 45.10
CA ARG A 5 -4.36 1.28 45.36
C ARG A 5 -2.89 1.36 44.95
N ASN A 6 -2.65 1.72 43.70
CA ASN A 6 -1.39 2.36 43.31
C ASN A 6 -1.67 3.42 42.24
N PRO A 7 -1.70 4.72 42.58
CA PRO A 7 -1.89 5.77 41.60
C PRO A 7 -0.66 5.88 40.68
N ILE A 8 -0.93 5.97 39.38
CA ILE A 8 0.08 6.21 38.34
C ILE A 8 0.90 7.48 38.62
N GLY A 9 2.21 7.40 38.42
CA GLY A 9 3.15 8.48 38.71
C GLY A 9 3.00 9.71 37.79
N PRO A 10 3.59 10.86 38.17
CA PRO A 10 3.32 12.14 37.53
C PRO A 10 4.08 12.30 36.21
N LEU A 11 3.43 11.95 35.09
CA LEU A 11 3.75 12.56 33.81
C LEU A 11 3.49 14.08 33.87
N PRO A 12 4.24 14.91 33.12
CA PRO A 12 4.19 16.36 33.24
C PRO A 12 2.78 16.91 33.05
N SER A 13 2.25 17.49 34.12
CA SER A 13 0.87 18.03 34.20
C SER A 13 0.54 19.02 33.08
N SER A 14 1.56 19.69 32.52
CA SER A 14 1.45 20.66 31.44
C SER A 14 0.82 20.10 30.15
N ILE A 15 1.06 18.86 29.76
CA ILE A 15 0.50 18.30 28.51
C ILE A 15 -1.00 18.01 28.67
N TYR A 16 -1.39 17.42 29.80
CA TYR A 16 -2.78 17.14 30.16
C TYR A 16 -3.61 18.43 30.33
N TRP A 17 -3.07 19.42 31.06
CA TRP A 17 -3.72 20.72 31.23
C TRP A 17 -3.81 21.50 29.92
N ARG A 18 -2.82 21.42 29.02
CA ARG A 18 -2.91 22.04 27.68
C ARG A 18 -4.03 21.43 26.84
N ARG A 19 -4.12 20.10 26.74
CA ARG A 19 -5.19 19.43 25.99
C ARG A 19 -6.59 19.73 26.59
N ARG A 20 -6.72 19.78 27.92
CA ARG A 20 -7.97 20.16 28.59
C ARG A 20 -8.33 21.65 28.45
N ALA A 21 -7.36 22.56 28.50
CA ALA A 21 -7.60 23.98 28.25
C ALA A 21 -8.08 24.24 26.81
N VAL A 22 -7.48 23.55 25.82
CA VAL A 22 -7.94 23.60 24.42
C VAL A 22 -9.37 23.05 24.29
N ALA A 23 -9.67 21.89 24.89
CA ALA A 23 -11.02 21.31 24.85
C ALA A 23 -12.08 22.23 25.48
N LEU A 24 -11.78 22.85 26.63
CA LEU A 24 -12.67 23.82 27.27
C LEU A 24 -12.83 25.11 26.45
N GLY A 25 -11.77 25.59 25.80
CA GLY A 25 -11.83 26.74 24.90
C GLY A 25 -12.70 26.49 23.67
N ILE A 26 -12.58 25.31 23.04
CA ILE A 26 -13.45 24.89 21.93
C ILE A 26 -14.90 24.78 22.40
N PHE A 27 -15.16 24.18 23.57
CA PHE A 27 -16.51 24.07 24.11
C PHE A 27 -17.14 25.45 24.40
N ALA A 28 -16.36 26.39 24.95
CA ALA A 28 -16.80 27.76 25.18
C ALA A 28 -17.10 28.51 23.86
N LEU A 29 -16.27 28.33 22.82
CA LEU A 29 -16.52 28.89 21.48
C LEU A 29 -17.78 28.31 20.83
N LEU A 30 -18.00 26.99 20.93
CA LEU A 30 -19.22 26.37 20.42
C LEU A 30 -20.47 26.84 21.18
N ALA A 31 -20.39 26.99 22.50
CA ALA A 31 -21.49 27.55 23.29
C ALA A 31 -21.80 29.01 22.91
N LEU A 32 -20.77 29.84 22.70
CA LEU A 32 -20.94 31.21 22.21
C LEU A 32 -21.55 31.26 20.80
N LEU A 33 -21.13 30.36 19.91
CA LEU A 33 -21.67 30.28 18.54
C LEU A 33 -23.14 29.84 18.55
N VAL A 34 -23.51 28.85 19.38
CA VAL A 34 -24.91 28.43 19.56
C VAL A 34 -25.76 29.56 20.13
N LEU A 35 -25.27 30.27 21.16
CA LEU A 35 -25.95 31.45 21.71
C LEU A 35 -26.11 32.56 20.67
N TRP A 36 -25.10 32.80 19.83
CA TRP A 36 -25.16 33.79 18.76
C TRP A 36 -26.19 33.43 17.68
N VAL A 37 -26.24 32.16 17.23
CA VAL A 37 -27.25 31.67 16.28
C VAL A 37 -28.66 31.78 16.86
N LEU A 38 -28.86 31.40 18.12
CA LEU A 38 -30.17 31.47 18.78
C LEU A 38 -30.62 32.91 19.06
N ASN A 39 -29.69 33.86 19.18
CA ASN A 39 -29.98 35.28 19.38
C ASN A 39 -30.25 36.05 18.07
N TRP A 40 -30.17 35.40 16.90
CA TRP A 40 -30.48 35.98 15.58
C TRP A 40 -31.68 35.30 14.88
N GLY A 41 -32.47 34.51 15.62
CA GLY A 41 -33.64 33.78 15.10
C GLY A 41 -34.99 34.50 15.25
N ASP A 42 -35.20 35.64 14.57
CA ASP A 42 -36.54 36.25 14.36
C ASP A 42 -36.68 36.82 12.93
N GLY A 43 -37.90 36.76 12.36
CA GLY A 43 -38.23 37.15 10.97
C GLY A 43 -38.08 35.99 9.96
N SER A 44 -39.12 35.23 9.56
CA SER A 44 -40.25 35.59 8.66
C SER A 44 -39.80 35.98 7.23
N SER A 45 -40.41 35.60 6.10
CA SER A 45 -41.73 34.97 5.82
C SER A 45 -41.73 34.24 4.45
N ARG A 46 -42.78 33.45 4.15
CA ARG A 46 -43.03 32.83 2.82
C ARG A 46 -43.74 33.81 1.86
N THR A 47 -43.50 33.69 0.55
CA THR A 47 -44.55 33.83 -0.50
C THR A 47 -44.20 33.04 -1.76
N ASN A 48 -45.23 32.52 -2.44
CA ASN A 48 -45.13 31.97 -3.80
C ASN A 48 -45.41 33.09 -4.82
N THR A 49 -44.89 32.97 -6.04
CA THR A 49 -45.53 33.55 -7.23
C THR A 49 -45.27 32.68 -8.46
N GLU A 50 -46.35 32.28 -9.12
CA GLU A 50 -46.32 31.52 -10.38
C GLU A 50 -46.38 32.49 -11.58
N GLY A 51 -45.56 32.26 -12.61
CA GLY A 51 -45.41 33.15 -13.76
C GLY A 51 -45.49 32.38 -15.08
N LYS A 52 -46.67 32.41 -15.70
CA LYS A 52 -47.01 31.69 -16.94
C LYS A 52 -46.70 32.55 -18.17
N GLY A 53 -46.06 32.00 -19.22
CA GLY A 53 -45.83 32.73 -20.48
C GLY A 53 -45.09 31.88 -21.52
N ALA A 54 -45.51 31.94 -22.79
CA ALA A 54 -45.09 31.01 -23.83
C ALA A 54 -44.59 31.69 -25.12
N ALA A 55 -43.91 30.88 -25.95
CA ALA A 55 -43.67 31.01 -27.39
C ALA A 55 -42.65 32.05 -27.91
N GLY A 56 -41.77 31.58 -28.82
CA GLY A 56 -41.30 32.41 -29.93
C GLY A 56 -39.86 32.23 -30.44
N HIS A 57 -39.70 31.49 -31.55
CA HIS A 57 -38.66 31.67 -32.60
C HIS A 57 -37.24 31.11 -32.41
N GLY A 58 -36.83 30.22 -33.34
CA GLY A 58 -35.41 29.87 -33.65
C GLY A 58 -34.81 30.82 -34.70
N PRO A 59 -33.73 30.48 -35.45
CA PRO A 59 -33.17 29.14 -35.77
C PRO A 59 -31.75 28.91 -35.14
N ALA A 60 -30.82 28.04 -35.56
CA ALA A 60 -30.66 27.18 -36.76
C ALA A 60 -29.74 25.94 -36.55
N ASP A 61 -29.78 25.05 -37.55
CA ASP A 61 -28.72 24.15 -38.09
C ASP A 61 -27.72 23.42 -37.18
N ALA A 62 -28.01 22.12 -36.97
CA ALA A 62 -27.01 21.12 -36.58
C ALA A 62 -26.32 20.51 -37.82
N ILE A 63 -25.00 20.35 -37.77
CA ILE A 63 -24.18 19.93 -38.93
C ILE A 63 -24.31 18.41 -39.18
N THR A 64 -24.66 18.06 -40.43
CA THR A 64 -24.74 16.68 -40.95
C THR A 64 -23.37 15.97 -40.98
N PRO A 65 -23.29 14.67 -40.64
CA PRO A 65 -22.07 13.87 -40.81
C PRO A 65 -21.93 13.26 -42.22
N GLY A 66 -20.70 13.17 -42.72
CA GLY A 66 -20.33 12.31 -43.86
C GLY A 66 -19.00 12.68 -44.51
N PRO A 67 -18.49 11.88 -45.48
CA PRO A 67 -19.00 10.58 -45.93
C PRO A 67 -17.97 9.43 -45.78
N SER A 68 -18.48 8.19 -45.80
CA SER A 68 -17.66 6.99 -46.00
C SER A 68 -17.08 6.93 -47.42
N SER A 69 -15.84 6.44 -47.56
CA SER A 69 -15.24 6.09 -48.85
C SER A 69 -15.00 4.58 -48.92
N THR A 70 -15.40 3.96 -50.04
CA THR A 70 -15.34 2.51 -50.26
C THR A 70 -14.48 2.14 -51.46
N GLY A 71 -13.57 1.19 -51.25
CA GLY A 71 -12.98 0.30 -52.27
C GLY A 71 -11.60 0.69 -52.81
N PRO A 72 -10.99 -0.19 -53.65
CA PRO A 72 -11.30 -1.60 -53.88
C PRO A 72 -10.16 -2.56 -53.46
N ALA A 73 -10.38 -3.86 -53.63
CA ALA A 73 -9.42 -4.89 -53.26
C ALA A 73 -8.17 -4.94 -54.17
N ILE A 74 -7.00 -5.16 -53.57
CA ILE A 74 -5.80 -5.66 -54.27
C ILE A 74 -5.34 -6.98 -53.63
N SER A 75 -5.69 -8.07 -54.31
CA SER A 75 -5.02 -9.35 -54.15
C SER A 75 -3.68 -9.29 -54.88
N GLN A 76 -2.59 -9.74 -54.26
CA GLN A 76 -1.70 -10.76 -54.83
C GLN A 76 -0.58 -11.15 -53.85
N LYS A 77 -0.08 -12.37 -54.02
CA LYS A 77 1.08 -12.93 -53.30
C LYS A 77 2.35 -12.70 -54.14
N PRO A 78 3.54 -12.71 -53.53
CA PRO A 78 4.46 -13.80 -53.87
C PRO A 78 4.91 -14.58 -52.63
N GLY A 79 4.81 -15.90 -52.69
CA GLY A 79 5.45 -16.78 -51.71
C GLY A 79 6.82 -17.22 -52.20
N GLY A 80 7.84 -17.08 -51.34
CA GLY A 80 9.14 -17.73 -51.51
C GLY A 80 9.24 -18.97 -50.62
N ARG A 81 9.58 -20.10 -51.25
CA ARG A 81 9.93 -21.43 -50.72
C ARG A 81 11.11 -21.90 -51.60
N ASP A 82 12.09 -22.71 -51.20
CA ASP A 82 12.27 -23.62 -50.06
C ASP A 82 13.77 -23.70 -49.64
N GLU A 83 14.01 -24.08 -48.38
CA GLU A 83 15.04 -25.01 -47.84
C GLU A 83 16.50 -25.09 -48.40
N SER A 84 17.50 -24.97 -47.50
CA SER A 84 18.42 -26.08 -47.08
C SER A 84 19.84 -25.66 -46.66
N GLY A 85 20.28 -26.15 -45.47
CA GLY A 85 21.62 -26.73 -45.30
C GLY A 85 22.76 -25.87 -44.74
N GLY A 86 23.20 -26.17 -43.51
CA GLY A 86 24.46 -25.65 -42.94
C GLY A 86 24.56 -25.76 -41.41
N GLY A 87 24.91 -26.94 -40.88
CA GLY A 87 25.14 -27.14 -39.44
C GLY A 87 26.61 -27.06 -39.03
N GLY A 88 26.91 -26.77 -37.74
CA GLY A 88 28.30 -26.90 -37.25
C GLY A 88 28.68 -26.23 -35.93
N SER A 89 28.20 -26.77 -34.80
CA SER A 89 28.86 -26.77 -33.46
C SER A 89 29.11 -25.44 -32.71
N GLY A 90 28.84 -25.44 -31.39
CA GLY A 90 29.08 -24.30 -30.49
C GLY A 90 28.70 -24.58 -29.03
N SER A 91 29.58 -25.30 -28.32
CA SER A 91 29.55 -25.63 -26.87
C SER A 91 28.59 -24.83 -25.96
N GLY A 92 27.67 -25.52 -25.30
CA GLY A 92 26.87 -24.93 -24.23
C GLY A 92 27.65 -24.73 -22.92
N SER A 93 27.52 -23.55 -22.30
CA SER A 93 27.83 -23.30 -20.89
C SER A 93 27.23 -21.95 -20.44
N GLU A 94 25.92 -21.90 -20.19
CA GLU A 94 25.27 -20.70 -19.66
C GLU A 94 25.14 -20.77 -18.14
N GLY A 95 26.15 -20.23 -17.45
CA GLY A 95 26.02 -19.84 -16.05
C GLY A 95 25.15 -18.59 -15.95
N SER A 96 23.87 -18.76 -15.59
CA SER A 96 22.92 -17.65 -15.48
C SER A 96 23.24 -16.75 -14.27
N LYS A 97 24.08 -15.74 -14.51
CA LYS A 97 24.27 -14.59 -13.61
C LYS A 97 23.11 -13.62 -13.80
N GLY A 98 22.06 -13.78 -12.99
CA GLY A 98 21.01 -12.78 -12.87
C GLY A 98 21.54 -11.50 -12.21
N SER A 99 21.91 -10.51 -13.02
CA SER A 99 22.24 -9.14 -12.59
C SER A 99 21.72 -8.14 -13.60
N GLY A 100 20.98 -7.13 -13.13
CA GLY A 100 20.30 -6.16 -13.98
C GLY A 100 18.88 -5.93 -13.50
N GLY A 101 18.71 -5.03 -12.52
CA GLY A 101 17.38 -4.59 -12.10
C GLY A 101 16.74 -3.72 -13.18
N SER A 102 15.53 -4.08 -13.60
CA SER A 102 14.61 -3.12 -14.20
C SER A 102 13.78 -2.50 -13.08
N GLU A 103 13.88 -1.19 -12.92
CA GLU A 103 12.97 -0.39 -12.11
C GLU A 103 11.61 -0.25 -12.85
N ASP A 104 10.84 -1.34 -12.93
CA ASP A 104 9.40 -1.26 -13.25
C ASP A 104 8.64 -0.82 -11.99
N SER A 105 8.82 0.46 -11.66
CA SER A 105 8.34 1.14 -10.45
C SER A 105 6.81 1.27 -10.43
N GLY A 106 6.12 0.16 -10.18
CA GLY A 106 4.66 0.14 -10.03
C GLY A 106 3.97 -1.23 -10.03
N LYS A 107 4.66 -2.32 -10.38
CA LYS A 107 4.05 -3.65 -10.64
C LYS A 107 4.74 -4.83 -9.92
N GLY A 108 5.69 -4.54 -9.04
CA GLY A 108 6.44 -5.56 -8.29
C GLY A 108 5.78 -5.97 -6.97
N PRO A 109 6.21 -7.11 -6.39
CA PRO A 109 5.93 -7.43 -4.99
C PRO A 109 6.63 -6.44 -4.05
N ILE A 110 6.20 -6.40 -2.78
CA ILE A 110 6.81 -5.56 -1.75
C ILE A 110 8.28 -5.91 -1.53
N GLY A 111 9.11 -4.86 -1.42
CA GLY A 111 10.56 -4.99 -1.21
C GLY A 111 11.31 -5.57 -2.41
N THR A 112 12.54 -6.00 -2.17
CA THR A 112 13.36 -6.75 -3.15
C THR A 112 13.50 -8.20 -2.67
N GLY A 113 13.86 -9.17 -3.52
CA GLY A 113 14.15 -10.51 -3.00
C GLY A 113 14.17 -11.64 -4.02
N THR A 114 14.31 -12.85 -3.51
CA THR A 114 14.58 -14.07 -4.28
C THR A 114 13.59 -15.19 -3.98
N GLY A 115 13.48 -16.14 -4.91
CA GLY A 115 12.50 -17.22 -4.85
C GLY A 115 11.13 -16.83 -5.39
N GLY A 116 10.39 -17.88 -5.80
CA GLY A 116 9.09 -17.78 -6.45
C GLY A 116 9.14 -17.25 -7.88
N ALA A 117 8.00 -17.27 -8.57
CA ALA A 117 7.84 -16.72 -9.91
C ALA A 117 6.55 -15.89 -10.01
N PRO A 118 6.51 -14.77 -10.74
CA PRO A 118 5.29 -13.98 -10.90
C PRO A 118 4.20 -14.76 -11.65
N VAL A 119 2.94 -14.47 -11.33
CA VAL A 119 1.76 -15.19 -11.82
C VAL A 119 0.70 -14.20 -12.28
N ALA A 120 0.00 -14.50 -13.38
CA ALA A 120 -1.13 -13.69 -13.84
C ALA A 120 -2.35 -13.81 -12.91
N ALA A 121 -3.13 -12.73 -12.78
CA ALA A 121 -4.31 -12.65 -11.92
C ALA A 121 -5.31 -13.82 -12.08
N GLY A 122 -5.52 -14.27 -13.32
CA GLY A 122 -6.44 -15.37 -13.65
C GLY A 122 -5.88 -16.80 -13.49
N SER A 123 -4.73 -16.98 -12.83
CA SER A 123 -4.13 -18.32 -12.67
C SER A 123 -4.97 -19.26 -11.81
N ALA A 124 -5.08 -20.52 -12.25
CA ALA A 124 -5.76 -21.61 -11.56
C ALA A 124 -5.02 -22.15 -10.32
N LEU A 125 -3.81 -21.66 -10.01
CA LEU A 125 -3.10 -22.04 -8.77
C LEU A 125 -3.94 -21.68 -7.53
N PRO A 126 -4.01 -22.56 -6.51
CA PRO A 126 -4.68 -22.25 -5.26
C PRO A 126 -3.92 -21.16 -4.49
N ASN A 127 -4.63 -20.40 -3.64
CA ASN A 127 -3.96 -19.46 -2.74
C ASN A 127 -3.21 -20.24 -1.65
N CYS A 128 -2.04 -19.74 -1.25
CA CYS A 128 -1.35 -20.23 -0.06
C CYS A 128 -2.17 -19.86 1.19
N THR A 129 -2.45 -20.83 2.07
CA THR A 129 -3.19 -20.63 3.32
C THR A 129 -2.39 -21.15 4.52
N GLY A 130 -2.70 -20.67 5.72
CA GLY A 130 -1.97 -21.01 6.96
C GLY A 130 -1.77 -22.51 7.25
N ASP A 131 -2.64 -23.39 6.74
CA ASP A 131 -2.51 -24.86 6.91
C ASP A 131 -1.40 -25.49 6.05
N GLY A 132 -0.97 -24.81 4.98
CA GLY A 132 0.03 -25.28 4.02
C GLY A 132 1.12 -24.26 3.69
N ALA A 133 1.11 -23.10 4.34
CA ALA A 133 2.11 -22.06 4.18
C ALA A 133 2.35 -21.26 5.47
N GLU A 134 3.62 -21.02 5.74
CA GLU A 134 4.12 -20.34 6.94
C GLU A 134 4.62 -18.94 6.55
N LEU A 135 4.14 -17.90 7.24
CA LEU A 135 4.66 -16.54 7.14
C LEU A 135 5.65 -16.30 8.29
N THR A 136 6.80 -15.71 7.98
CA THR A 136 7.80 -15.33 8.99
C THR A 136 8.31 -13.93 8.70
N LEU A 137 8.58 -13.17 9.76
CA LEU A 137 9.11 -11.81 9.69
C LEU A 137 10.26 -11.68 10.67
N ARG A 138 11.42 -11.20 10.20
CA ARG A 138 12.57 -10.88 11.05
C ARG A 138 13.13 -9.50 10.73
N SER A 139 13.65 -8.82 11.73
CA SER A 139 14.59 -7.72 11.50
C SER A 139 15.96 -8.30 11.14
N VAL A 140 16.65 -7.70 10.17
CA VAL A 140 18.01 -8.13 9.78
C VAL A 140 19.04 -7.83 10.88
N LYS A 141 18.74 -6.88 11.79
CA LYS A 141 19.53 -6.56 12.99
C LYS A 141 18.61 -6.28 14.17
N ASP A 142 19.03 -6.64 15.38
CA ASP A 142 18.29 -6.34 16.60
C ASP A 142 18.27 -4.83 16.92
N SER A 143 19.32 -4.11 16.49
CA SER A 143 19.50 -2.69 16.76
C SER A 143 20.11 -1.92 15.57
N TYR A 144 19.56 -0.74 15.28
CA TYR A 144 19.99 0.16 14.21
C TYR A 144 20.45 1.51 14.74
N ARG A 145 21.74 1.82 14.54
CA ARG A 145 22.31 3.14 14.83
C ARG A 145 21.65 4.24 14.00
N PRO A 146 21.63 5.50 14.46
CA PRO A 146 21.23 6.64 13.65
C PRO A 146 21.89 6.65 12.27
N GLY A 147 21.14 7.10 11.25
CA GLY A 147 21.54 7.02 9.84
C GLY A 147 21.47 5.63 9.19
N THR A 148 21.41 4.53 9.97
CA THR A 148 21.21 3.18 9.41
C THR A 148 19.72 2.94 9.14
N LYS A 149 19.38 2.56 7.91
CA LYS A 149 18.03 2.13 7.52
C LYS A 149 17.72 0.72 8.05
N PRO A 150 16.57 0.51 8.72
CA PRO A 150 16.11 -0.83 9.08
C PRO A 150 15.74 -1.66 7.85
N GLU A 151 16.06 -2.95 7.92
CA GLU A 151 15.73 -3.93 6.90
C GLU A 151 14.94 -5.06 7.56
N PHE A 152 13.77 -5.36 6.99
CA PHE A 152 12.86 -6.38 7.48
C PHE A 152 12.73 -7.46 6.42
N GLU A 153 13.04 -8.69 6.78
CA GLU A 153 12.93 -9.84 5.89
C GLU A 153 11.61 -10.57 6.17
N LEU A 154 10.73 -10.53 5.17
CA LEU A 154 9.48 -11.26 5.09
C LEU A 154 9.72 -12.54 4.29
N THR A 155 9.50 -13.69 4.91
CA THR A 155 9.72 -15.00 4.29
C THR A 155 8.44 -15.83 4.32
N VAL A 156 7.97 -16.24 3.14
CA VAL A 156 6.81 -17.12 2.94
C VAL A 156 7.31 -18.49 2.51
N LYS A 157 6.93 -19.53 3.25
CA LYS A 157 7.36 -20.91 3.01
C LYS A 157 6.14 -21.79 2.76
N ASN A 158 6.07 -22.42 1.59
CA ASN A 158 5.05 -23.43 1.32
C ASN A 158 5.50 -24.74 1.98
N THR A 159 4.73 -25.24 2.95
CA THR A 159 4.98 -26.51 3.63
C THR A 159 4.22 -27.67 2.97
N GLY A 160 3.21 -27.36 2.15
CA GLY A 160 2.43 -28.34 1.40
C GLY A 160 3.16 -28.96 0.20
N GLY A 161 2.60 -30.08 -0.27
CA GLY A 161 3.11 -30.85 -1.41
C GLY A 161 2.64 -30.39 -2.79
N ALA A 162 1.99 -29.22 -2.89
CA ALA A 162 1.50 -28.65 -4.15
C ALA A 162 1.86 -27.16 -4.25
N ASP A 163 2.07 -26.68 -5.48
CA ASP A 163 2.32 -25.27 -5.75
C ASP A 163 1.10 -24.40 -5.37
N CYS A 164 1.35 -23.29 -4.68
CA CYS A 164 0.33 -22.28 -4.35
C CYS A 164 0.76 -20.89 -4.82
N LYS A 165 -0.13 -19.91 -4.78
CA LYS A 165 0.16 -18.50 -5.06
C LYS A 165 -0.15 -17.62 -3.84
N VAL A 166 0.64 -16.58 -3.62
CA VAL A 166 0.40 -15.55 -2.60
C VAL A 166 0.45 -14.17 -3.26
N ASP A 167 -0.39 -13.23 -2.83
CA ASP A 167 -0.28 -11.83 -3.27
C ASP A 167 0.70 -11.09 -2.37
N LEU A 168 1.84 -10.70 -2.93
CA LEU A 168 2.82 -9.86 -2.26
C LEU A 168 2.79 -8.41 -2.79
N GLY A 169 1.72 -8.00 -3.49
CA GLY A 169 1.55 -6.63 -3.94
C GLY A 169 1.45 -5.65 -2.77
N PRO A 170 1.76 -4.35 -2.97
CA PRO A 170 1.90 -3.37 -1.90
C PRO A 170 0.59 -3.01 -1.17
N LYS A 171 -0.56 -3.54 -1.61
CA LYS A 171 -1.85 -3.46 -0.91
C LYS A 171 -2.30 -4.78 -0.27
N ALA A 172 -1.57 -5.87 -0.50
CA ALA A 172 -1.87 -7.19 0.01
C ALA A 172 -0.87 -7.60 1.10
N ALA A 173 0.44 -7.53 0.82
CA ALA A 173 1.47 -7.73 1.83
C ALA A 173 1.85 -6.38 2.44
N VAL A 174 1.27 -6.07 3.61
CA VAL A 174 1.47 -4.80 4.31
C VAL A 174 2.39 -5.01 5.50
N LEU A 175 3.41 -4.16 5.63
CA LEU A 175 4.24 -4.05 6.82
C LEU A 175 3.87 -2.77 7.58
N THR A 176 3.60 -2.91 8.87
CA THR A 176 3.22 -1.79 9.77
C THR A 176 4.20 -1.72 10.93
N ILE A 177 4.72 -0.53 11.20
CA ILE A 177 5.62 -0.24 12.32
C ILE A 177 4.85 0.55 13.38
N THR A 178 4.87 0.08 14.62
CA THR A 178 4.21 0.70 15.77
C THR A 178 5.20 1.01 16.89
N ASP A 179 4.97 2.11 17.60
CA ASP A 179 5.54 2.35 18.92
C ASP A 179 4.55 1.75 19.92
N PRO A 180 4.94 0.80 20.80
CA PRO A 180 4.04 0.22 21.79
C PRO A 180 3.53 1.24 22.84
N SER A 181 4.05 2.46 22.83
CA SER A 181 3.66 3.59 23.68
C SER A 181 2.69 4.57 23.01
N ALA A 182 2.34 4.35 21.73
CA ALA A 182 1.45 5.21 20.94
C ALA A 182 0.24 4.44 20.39
N ASP A 183 -0.88 5.14 20.21
CA ASP A 183 -2.12 4.56 19.68
C ASP A 183 -2.10 4.45 18.13
N ASP A 184 -1.38 5.37 17.46
CA ASP A 184 -1.25 5.43 16.00
C ASP A 184 0.00 4.69 15.50
N PRO A 185 -0.03 4.04 14.32
CA PRO A 185 1.16 3.47 13.71
C PRO A 185 2.15 4.56 13.34
N VAL A 186 3.45 4.23 13.44
CA VAL A 186 4.54 5.13 13.07
C VAL A 186 4.67 5.20 11.55
N TRP A 187 4.43 4.09 10.84
CA TRP A 187 4.52 3.97 9.39
C TRP A 187 3.84 2.68 8.92
N ALA A 188 3.15 2.70 7.77
CA ALA A 188 2.71 1.51 7.06
C ALA A 188 3.18 1.52 5.60
N SER A 189 3.48 0.34 5.05
CA SER A 189 3.99 0.22 3.66
C SER A 189 2.95 0.59 2.59
N ASP A 190 1.67 0.60 2.94
CA ASP A 190 0.53 0.96 2.09
C ASP A 190 0.02 2.40 2.30
N ASP A 191 0.66 3.20 3.18
CA ASP A 191 0.41 4.64 3.33
C ASP A 191 0.67 5.41 2.03
N CYS A 192 1.73 5.01 1.32
CA CYS A 192 2.16 5.57 0.04
C CYS A 192 2.77 4.47 -0.85
N PRO A 193 1.93 3.60 -1.44
CA PRO A 193 2.41 2.44 -2.17
C PRO A 193 2.82 2.85 -3.59
N ASN A 194 4.00 2.40 -4.02
CA ASN A 194 4.46 2.55 -5.41
C ASN A 194 3.66 1.63 -6.34
N GLY A 195 2.44 2.05 -6.67
CA GLY A 195 1.46 1.26 -7.41
C GLY A 195 0.44 0.54 -6.51
N SER A 196 -0.62 0.01 -7.11
CA SER A 196 -1.72 -0.67 -6.42
C SER A 196 -2.05 -2.04 -7.01
N ALA A 197 -1.21 -2.53 -7.92
CA ALA A 197 -1.40 -3.81 -8.59
C ALA A 197 -1.13 -4.99 -7.63
N ALA A 198 -1.92 -6.05 -7.75
CA ALA A 198 -1.59 -7.34 -7.17
C ALA A 198 -0.29 -7.87 -7.76
N ALA A 199 0.58 -8.43 -6.93
CA ALA A 199 1.82 -9.08 -7.32
C ALA A 199 1.81 -10.53 -6.86
N LEU A 200 1.04 -11.35 -7.59
CA LEU A 200 0.90 -12.78 -7.31
C LEU A 200 2.22 -13.50 -7.58
N MET A 201 2.73 -14.21 -6.58
CA MET A 201 3.94 -15.01 -6.62
C MET A 201 3.59 -16.48 -6.42
N LYS A 202 4.00 -17.36 -7.34
CA LYS A 202 3.97 -18.81 -7.16
C LYS A 202 5.03 -19.21 -6.15
N ILE A 203 4.63 -19.97 -5.14
CA ILE A 203 5.52 -20.67 -4.23
C ILE A 203 5.41 -22.17 -4.54
N PRO A 204 6.44 -22.79 -5.13
CA PRO A 204 6.41 -24.22 -5.39
C PRO A 204 6.29 -25.04 -4.10
N ALA A 205 5.85 -26.30 -4.22
CA ALA A 205 5.82 -27.23 -3.10
C ALA A 205 7.15 -27.23 -2.31
N HIS A 206 7.08 -27.28 -0.99
CA HIS A 206 8.22 -27.29 -0.07
C HIS A 206 9.27 -26.18 -0.26
N SER A 207 8.92 -25.09 -0.94
CA SER A 207 9.83 -24.01 -1.32
C SER A 207 9.57 -22.71 -0.56
N THR A 208 10.49 -21.77 -0.66
CA THR A 208 10.47 -20.50 0.09
C THR A 208 10.64 -19.30 -0.84
N VAL A 209 9.93 -18.21 -0.51
CA VAL A 209 10.03 -16.89 -1.12
C VAL A 209 10.43 -15.89 -0.04
N THR A 210 11.52 -15.17 -0.24
CA THR A 210 12.03 -14.18 0.71
C THR A 210 12.00 -12.80 0.07
N ARG A 211 11.45 -11.80 0.77
CA ARG A 211 11.43 -10.38 0.43
C ARG A 211 12.08 -9.57 1.54
N THR A 212 12.90 -8.58 1.19
CA THR A 212 13.51 -7.62 2.10
C THR A 212 12.89 -6.24 1.86
N VAL A 213 12.28 -5.68 2.89
CA VAL A 213 11.69 -4.35 2.90
C VAL A 213 12.61 -3.41 3.68
N THR A 214 13.13 -2.38 3.02
CA THR A 214 13.96 -1.36 3.65
C THR A 214 13.11 -0.16 4.03
N TRP A 215 13.14 0.23 5.30
CA TRP A 215 12.48 1.44 5.80
C TRP A 215 13.48 2.58 6.00
N ASP A 216 13.09 3.81 5.67
CA ASP A 216 13.99 4.97 5.70
C ASP A 216 14.00 5.73 7.05
N ARG A 217 13.32 5.18 8.07
CA ARG A 217 13.11 5.77 9.41
C ARG A 217 12.27 7.04 9.41
N ARG A 218 11.45 7.28 8.39
CA ARG A 218 10.45 8.36 8.42
C ARG A 218 9.12 7.86 8.92
N ALA A 219 8.43 8.71 9.68
CA ALA A 219 7.04 8.46 10.01
C ALA A 219 6.19 8.53 8.73
N GLY A 220 5.30 7.57 8.55
CA GLY A 220 4.33 7.52 7.47
C GLY A 220 3.07 8.34 7.78
N GLY A 221 2.16 8.32 6.82
CA GLY A 221 0.84 8.93 6.92
C GLY A 221 0.07 8.68 5.62
N PRO A 222 -1.23 8.37 5.70
CA PRO A 222 -1.98 7.86 4.56
C PRO A 222 -2.09 8.89 3.43
N GLY A 223 -1.98 8.40 2.19
CA GLY A 223 -2.20 9.20 0.99
C GLY A 223 -0.98 9.98 0.51
N CYS A 224 0.24 9.49 0.77
CA CYS A 224 1.49 10.14 0.37
C CYS A 224 1.64 11.60 0.84
N ALA A 225 0.97 11.99 1.94
CA ALA A 225 1.18 13.31 2.55
C ALA A 225 2.66 13.49 2.89
N THR A 226 3.25 14.63 2.56
CA THR A 226 4.70 14.90 2.70
C THR A 226 5.19 14.44 4.08
N PRO A 227 5.99 13.36 4.16
CA PRO A 227 6.44 12.83 5.44
C PRO A 227 7.21 13.89 6.21
N SER A 228 7.14 13.84 7.54
CA SER A 228 7.96 14.72 8.37
C SER A 228 9.44 14.56 7.98
N ALA A 229 10.12 15.70 7.81
CA ALA A 229 11.56 15.70 7.58
C ALA A 229 12.32 15.07 8.77
N ALA A 230 11.72 15.02 9.96
CA ALA A 230 12.26 14.39 11.15
C ALA A 230 12.30 12.86 11.04
N SER A 231 13.43 12.26 11.42
CA SER A 231 13.52 10.81 11.67
C SER A 231 12.65 10.45 12.87
N VAL A 232 12.10 9.23 12.84
CA VAL A 232 11.57 8.56 14.03
C VAL A 232 12.66 8.48 15.11
N PRO A 233 12.35 8.81 16.37
CA PRO A 233 13.33 8.87 17.45
C PRO A 233 13.89 7.49 17.83
N PRO A 234 14.95 7.44 18.64
CA PRO A 234 15.42 6.21 19.27
C PRO A 234 14.38 5.61 20.22
N GLY A 235 14.20 4.29 20.17
CA GLY A 235 13.17 3.55 20.91
C GLY A 235 13.10 2.08 20.49
N THR A 236 12.27 1.30 21.20
CA THR A 236 11.91 -0.06 20.79
C THR A 236 10.61 0.00 20.01
N TYR A 237 10.61 -0.58 18.82
CA TYR A 237 9.48 -0.59 17.90
C TYR A 237 9.10 -2.02 17.56
N ARG A 238 7.83 -2.21 17.23
CA ARG A 238 7.31 -3.46 16.69
C ARG A 238 7.06 -3.29 15.20
N VAL A 239 7.46 -4.27 14.40
CA VAL A 239 7.04 -4.38 13.01
C VAL A 239 6.16 -5.62 12.87
N GLU A 240 5.00 -5.45 12.24
CA GLU A 240 4.05 -6.51 11.92
C GLU A 240 3.91 -6.62 10.41
N ALA A 241 3.73 -7.84 9.91
CA ALA A 241 3.42 -8.12 8.51
C ALA A 241 2.11 -8.90 8.40
N ALA A 242 1.19 -8.37 7.59
CA ALA A 242 -0.07 -8.99 7.26
C ALA A 242 -0.09 -9.36 5.77
N VAL A 243 -0.51 -10.59 5.46
CA VAL A 243 -0.64 -11.12 4.08
C VAL A 243 -1.92 -11.96 3.98
N PRO A 244 -2.85 -11.68 3.05
CA PRO A 244 -4.09 -12.43 2.91
C PRO A 244 -3.91 -13.95 2.82
N GLY A 245 -4.66 -14.67 3.64
CA GLY A 245 -4.61 -16.14 3.72
C GLY A 245 -3.59 -16.69 4.72
N LEU A 246 -2.66 -15.87 5.22
CA LEU A 246 -1.63 -16.26 6.18
C LEU A 246 -1.86 -15.56 7.53
N SER A 247 -1.42 -16.19 8.62
CA SER A 247 -1.42 -15.57 9.95
C SER A 247 -0.45 -14.38 9.97
N ALA A 248 -0.91 -13.24 10.48
CA ALA A 248 -0.04 -12.08 10.69
C ALA A 248 1.06 -12.41 11.70
N VAL A 249 2.26 -11.88 11.47
CA VAL A 249 3.45 -12.11 12.31
C VAL A 249 4.14 -10.80 12.61
N HIS A 250 4.73 -10.70 13.80
CA HIS A 250 5.44 -9.52 14.25
C HIS A 250 6.81 -9.86 14.85
N THR A 251 7.68 -8.86 14.88
CA THR A 251 8.96 -8.91 15.60
C THR A 251 9.29 -7.52 16.15
N GLU A 252 10.22 -7.45 17.09
CA GLU A 252 10.65 -6.21 17.71
C GLU A 252 12.06 -5.83 17.27
N PHE A 253 12.34 -4.54 17.18
CA PHE A 253 13.65 -4.00 16.82
C PHE A 253 13.91 -2.68 17.55
N THR A 254 15.17 -2.35 17.77
CA THR A 254 15.54 -1.11 18.47
C THR A 254 16.17 -0.10 17.51
N LEU A 255 15.70 1.15 17.54
CA LEU A 255 16.44 2.29 17.02
C LEU A 255 17.33 2.82 18.14
N ALA A 256 18.65 2.66 17.99
CA ALA A 256 19.61 3.05 19.03
C ALA A 256 19.70 4.58 19.17
N LYS A 257 20.07 5.02 20.38
CA LYS A 257 20.64 6.35 20.62
C LYS A 257 22.10 6.36 20.15
N ASP A 258 22.61 7.54 19.81
CA ASP A 258 24.05 7.77 19.59
C ASP A 258 24.87 7.51 20.87
#